data_AF-A0A392Q963-F1
#
_entry.id   AF-A0A392Q963-F1
#
_cell.length_a   1.000
_cell.length_b   1.000
_cell.length_c   1.000
_cell.angle_alpha   90.00
_cell.angle_beta   90.00
_cell.angle_gamma   90.00
#
_symmetry.space_group_name_H-M   'P 1'
#
loop_
_entity.id
_entity.type
_entity.pdbx_description
1 polymer ?
#
loop_
_entity_poly.entity_id
_entity_poly.type
_entity_poly.pdbx_seq_one_letter_code
_entity_poly.pdbx_strand_id
1 'polypeptide(L)'
;TSLWFVSSPQRTNVALTRARYCLWILGNERALTSNDNVWKSLVLDSKNRGFFFHADRDTEMAKAILDSIKELDRSLDLLDTSALQ
;
A
#
# COMPACT_ATOMS: atom_id res chain seq x y z
N THR A 1 5.07 20.32 -6.84
CA THR A 1 5.66 18.99 -7.13
C THR A 1 4.75 18.26 -8.09
N SER A 2 5.30 17.71 -9.17
CA SER A 2 4.52 17.35 -10.35
C SER A 2 3.93 15.93 -10.26
N LEU A 3 2.70 15.79 -9.74
CA LEU A 3 2.00 14.50 -9.56
C LEU A 3 1.40 13.94 -10.87
N TRP A 4 1.51 14.67 -11.98
CA TRP A 4 0.87 14.32 -13.27
C TRP A 4 1.25 12.93 -13.78
N PHE A 5 2.50 12.52 -13.58
CA PHE A 5 2.98 11.22 -14.05
C PHE A 5 2.27 10.07 -13.34
N VAL A 6 2.20 10.11 -12.01
CA VAL A 6 1.55 9.05 -11.23
C VAL A 6 0.03 9.15 -11.25
N SER A 7 -0.54 10.31 -11.56
CA SER A 7 -2.00 10.52 -11.62
C SER A 7 -2.67 9.97 -12.88
N SER A 8 -1.89 9.41 -13.82
CA SER A 8 -2.45 8.69 -14.97
C SER A 8 -3.31 7.51 -14.50
N PRO A 9 -4.57 7.41 -14.95
CA PRO A 9 -5.45 6.29 -14.59
C PRO A 9 -4.87 4.93 -14.97
N GLN A 10 -4.19 4.83 -16.12
CA GLN A 10 -3.57 3.59 -16.59
C GLN A 10 -2.44 3.14 -15.66
N ARG A 11 -1.55 4.08 -15.28
CA ARG A 11 -0.44 3.77 -14.37
C ARG A 11 -0.95 3.42 -12.98
N THR A 12 -1.97 4.13 -12.51
CA THR A 12 -2.59 3.86 -11.21
C THR A 12 -3.24 2.48 -11.19
N ASN A 13 -4.03 2.12 -12.21
CA ASN A 13 -4.64 0.79 -12.28
C ASN A 13 -3.58 -0.32 -12.30
N VAL A 14 -2.51 -0.15 -13.08
CA VAL A 14 -1.40 -1.11 -13.09
C VAL A 14 -0.78 -1.23 -11.71
N ALA A 15 -0.48 -0.12 -11.02
CA ALA A 15 0.10 -0.17 -9.68
C ALA A 15 -0.82 -0.86 -8.66
N LEU A 16 -2.12 -0.53 -8.65
CA LEU A 16 -3.09 -1.03 -7.67
C LEU A 16 -3.41 -2.53 -7.84
N THR A 17 -3.37 -3.05 -9.07
CA THR A 17 -3.79 -4.43 -9.38
C THR A 17 -2.65 -5.45 -9.37
N ARG A 18 -1.42 -5.03 -9.06
CA ARG A 18 -0.25 -5.93 -9.00
C ARG A 18 -0.13 -6.66 -7.67
N ALA A 19 -0.73 -6.13 -6.62
CA ALA A 19 -0.75 -6.76 -5.31
C ALA A 19 -1.64 -8.01 -5.33
N ARG A 20 -1.06 -9.17 -5.03
CA ARG A 20 -1.80 -10.44 -4.90
C ARG A 20 -2.33 -10.71 -3.49
N TYR A 21 -1.55 -10.34 -2.48
CA TYR A 21 -1.84 -10.68 -1.08
C TYR A 21 -2.05 -9.44 -0.20
N CYS A 22 -1.28 -8.38 -0.42
CA CYS A 22 -1.40 -7.13 0.33
C CYS A 22 -0.95 -5.94 -0.51
N LEU A 23 -1.60 -4.79 -0.34
CA LEU A 23 -1.28 -3.54 -1.02
C LEU A 23 -0.95 -2.46 0.01
N TRP A 24 0.29 -1.95 -0.04
CA TRP A 24 0.75 -0.84 0.77
C TRP A 24 1.03 0.35 -0.13
N ILE A 25 0.44 1.49 0.18
CA ILE A 25 0.64 2.74 -0.56
C ILE A 25 1.31 3.72 0.39
N LEU A 26 2.59 3.99 0.14
CA LEU A 26 3.39 4.96 0.89
C LEU A 26 3.53 6.24 0.07
N GLY A 27 3.23 7.38 0.67
CA GLY A 27 3.39 8.67 0.00
C GLY A 27 3.10 9.87 0.89
N ASN A 28 3.47 11.05 0.41
CA ASN A 28 3.19 12.30 1.10
C ASN A 28 1.72 12.70 0.89
N GLU A 29 0.92 12.64 1.95
CA GLU A 29 -0.51 12.95 1.94
C GLU A 29 -0.82 14.30 1.30
N ARG A 30 -0.10 15.36 1.72
CA ARG A 30 -0.32 16.73 1.24
C ARG A 30 -0.05 16.85 -0.26
N ALA A 31 0.96 16.13 -0.77
CA ALA A 31 1.25 16.10 -2.20
C ALA A 31 0.18 15.35 -2.99
N LEU A 32 -0.26 14.17 -2.50
CA LEU A 32 -1.24 13.31 -3.17
C LEU A 32 -2.64 13.94 -3.25
N THR A 33 -3.01 14.73 -2.24
CA THR A 33 -4.33 15.38 -2.13
C THR A 33 -4.38 16.80 -2.70
N SER A 34 -3.24 17.33 -3.18
CA SER A 34 -3.10 18.74 -3.60
C SER A 34 -4.00 19.14 -4.76
N ASN A 35 -4.26 18.23 -5.72
CA ASN A 35 -5.09 18.46 -6.89
C ASN A 35 -6.22 17.44 -6.95
N ASP A 36 -7.26 17.72 -7.74
CA ASP A 36 -8.30 16.74 -8.02
C ASP A 36 -7.76 15.64 -8.95
N ASN A 37 -7.58 14.43 -8.41
CA ASN A 37 -7.00 13.30 -9.11
C ASN A 37 -7.29 11.98 -8.35
N VAL A 38 -6.98 10.85 -8.97
CA VAL A 38 -7.24 9.51 -8.42
C VAL A 38 -6.61 9.26 -7.04
N TRP A 39 -5.42 9.81 -6.77
CA TRP A 39 -4.74 9.66 -5.48
C TRP A 39 -5.44 10.43 -4.37
N LYS A 40 -6.03 11.60 -4.68
CA LYS A 40 -6.84 12.34 -3.71
C LYS A 40 -8.05 11.50 -3.29
N SER A 41 -8.76 10.93 -4.25
CA SER A 41 -9.90 10.05 -3.98
C SER A 41 -9.49 8.81 -3.18
N LEU A 42 -8.34 8.21 -3.50
CA LEU A 42 -7.83 7.03 -2.83
C LEU A 42 -7.40 7.29 -1.38
N VAL A 43 -6.77 8.45 -1.11
CA VAL A 43 -6.44 8.88 0.25
C VAL A 43 -7.71 9.19 1.06
N LEU A 44 -8.74 9.77 0.44
CA LEU A 44 -10.00 10.03 1.13
C LEU A 44 -10.74 8.72 1.44
N ASP A 45 -10.78 7.76 0.51
CA ASP A 45 -11.35 6.43 0.73
C ASP A 45 -10.63 5.70 1.88
N SER A 46 -9.30 5.71 1.90
CA SER A 46 -8.54 5.05 2.96
C SER A 46 -8.80 5.67 4.33
N LYS A 47 -8.91 7.00 4.42
CA LYS A 47 -9.32 7.68 5.66
C LYS A 47 -10.73 7.31 6.09
N ASN A 48 -11.70 7.32 5.17
CA ASN A 48 -13.09 6.98 5.47
C ASN A 48 -13.24 5.54 5.97
N ARG A 49 -12.38 4.63 5.51
CA ARG A 49 -12.37 3.23 5.92
C ARG A 49 -11.47 2.94 7.13
N GLY A 50 -10.75 3.92 7.65
CA GLY A 50 -9.80 3.74 8.76
C GLY A 50 -8.49 3.05 8.41
N PHE A 51 -8.10 3.02 7.12
CA PHE A 51 -6.85 2.43 6.60
C PHE A 51 -5.80 3.48 6.21
N PHE A 52 -5.83 4.65 6.85
CA PHE A 52 -4.84 5.69 6.68
C PHE A 52 -4.07 5.86 7.98
N PHE A 53 -2.74 5.82 7.89
CA PHE A 53 -1.85 5.81 9.04
C PHE A 53 -0.64 6.72 8.78
N HIS A 54 -0.20 7.42 9.81
CA HIS A 54 0.97 8.27 9.79
C HIS A 54 2.22 7.44 10.12
N ALA A 55 3.09 7.23 9.14
CA ALA A 55 4.30 6.43 9.30
C ALA A 55 5.24 6.93 10.41
N ASP A 56 5.21 8.23 10.74
CA ASP A 56 6.01 8.86 11.79
C ASP A 56 5.41 8.74 13.20
N ARG A 57 4.11 8.40 13.32
CA ARG A 57 3.40 8.43 14.62
C ARG A 57 2.78 7.09 14.99
N ASP A 58 2.45 6.27 14.01
CA ASP A 58 1.74 5.02 14.22
C ASP A 58 2.76 3.86 14.29
N THR A 59 3.45 3.77 15.43
CA THR A 59 4.36 2.64 15.73
C THR A 59 3.67 1.29 15.67
N GLU A 60 2.36 1.24 15.99
CA GLU A 60 1.55 0.04 15.85
C GLU A 60 1.28 -0.31 14.38
N MET A 61 1.20 0.69 13.48
CA MET A 61 1.16 0.42 12.05
C MET A 61 2.48 -0.21 11.63
N ALA A 62 3.62 0.42 11.96
CA ALA A 62 4.96 -0.09 11.65
C ALA A 62 5.13 -1.56 12.11
N LYS A 63 4.64 -1.86 13.31
CA LYS A 63 4.62 -3.21 13.88
C LYS A 63 3.68 -4.16 13.13
N ALA A 64 2.46 -3.74 12.81
CA ALA A 64 1.53 -4.54 12.01
C ALA A 64 2.05 -4.82 10.59
N ILE A 65 2.77 -3.87 9.97
CA ILE A 65 3.48 -4.11 8.69
C ILE A 65 4.51 -5.22 8.89
N LEU A 66 5.36 -5.07 9.91
CA LEU A 66 6.45 -5.98 10.17
C LEU A 66 5.95 -7.39 10.47
N ASP A 67 4.87 -7.52 11.24
CA ASP A 67 4.27 -8.79 11.59
C ASP A 67 3.59 -9.44 10.37
N SER A 68 2.89 -8.65 9.54
CA SER A 68 2.30 -9.15 8.28
C SER A 68 3.37 -9.63 7.29
N ILE A 69 4.50 -8.92 7.21
CA ILE A 69 5.64 -9.34 6.38
C ILE A 69 6.23 -10.65 6.89
N LYS A 70 6.45 -10.79 8.21
CA LYS A 70 6.97 -12.03 8.80
C LYS A 70 6.04 -13.23 8.61
N GLU A 71 4.73 -13.01 8.71
CA GLU A 71 3.74 -14.08 8.50
C GLU A 71 3.67 -14.51 7.03
N LEU A 72 3.77 -13.55 6.10
CA LEU A 72 3.88 -13.83 4.68
C LEU A 72 5.17 -14.59 4.33
N ASP A 73 6.30 -14.18 4.90
CA ASP A 73 7.62 -14.82 4.71
C ASP A 73 7.60 -16.29 5.17
N ARG A 74 7.06 -16.57 6.37
CA ARG A 74 6.83 -17.96 6.83
C ARG A 74 5.94 -18.77 5.90
N SER A 75 4.92 -18.14 5.33
CA SER A 75 4.00 -18.81 4.41
C SER A 75 4.68 -19.16 3.08
N LEU A 76 5.61 -18.33 2.61
CA LEU A 76 6.45 -18.60 1.44
C LEU A 76 7.41 -19.77 1.70
N ASP A 77 8.12 -19.79 2.84
CA ASP A 77 9.03 -20.89 3.22
C ASP A 77 8.32 -22.25 3.31
N LEU A 78 7.06 -22.26 3.77
CA LEU A 78 6.25 -23.49 3.85
C LEU A 78 5.85 -24.02 2.46
N LEU A 79 5.65 -23.14 1.49
CA LEU A 79 5.32 -23.53 0.11
C LEU A 79 6.54 -24.06 -0.62
N ASP A 80 7.73 -23.49 -0.39
CA ASP A 80 8.99 -23.94 -1.01
C ASP A 80 9.41 -25.34 -0.54
N THR A 81 9.10 -25.72 0.71
CA THR A 81 9.37 -27.07 1.23
C THR A 81 8.39 -28.12 0.70
N SER A 82 7.15 -27.74 0.35
CA SER A 82 6.15 -28.64 -0.25
C SER A 82 6.38 -28.92 -1.74
N ALA A 83 7.21 -28.11 -2.42
CA ALA A 83 7.58 -28.30 -3.83
C ALA A 83 8.73 -29.31 -4.03
N LEU A 84 9.32 -29.84 -2.95
CA LEU A 84 10.39 -30.83 -2.96
C LEU A 84 9.91 -32.28 -2.72
N GLN A 85 8.60 -32.54 -2.86
CA GLN A 85 8.02 -33.87 -2.73
C GLN A 85 7.40 -34.37 -4.04
#